data_AF-A0A924NP46-F1
#
_entry.id   AF-A0A924NP46-F1
#
_cell.length_a   1.000
_cell.length_b   1.000
_cell.length_c   1.000
_cell.angle_alpha   90.00
_cell.angle_beta   90.00
_cell.angle_gamma   90.00
#
_symmetry.space_group_name_H-M   'P 1'
#
loop_
_entity.id
_entity.type
_entity.pdbx_description
1 polymer ?
#
loop_
_entity_poly.entity_id
_entity_poly.type
_entity_poly.pdbx_seq_one_letter_code
_entity_poly.pdbx_strand_id
1 'polypeptide(L)'
;MPFNTWKSTATFFALCFASLAYATSFEDIQRIKARDGIPHWTEAAQRARALRAAPPTAAAAAAWTALDAQTDPQVGKAPLDQTTGTPSSTALVVNASWLRWRVLSENADARYSFAYAMDLDHMRNSEGDYDQEAIIFLFHARLALTLDGMRCTDRSKAEHLQSWYAALDRLKPLMQKADRMPVPDKSAAILEAITLEEMLGERPPMAWLCPRRDASTLSGAAPPRFLSDDAWRKYRKNLLEQLTRNALKDL
;
A
#
# COMPACT_ATOMS: atom_id res chain seq x y z
N MET A 1 -10.24 -23.01 -14.54
CA MET A 1 -8.90 -22.48 -14.86
C MET A 1 -8.13 -22.38 -13.56
N PRO A 2 -6.92 -22.93 -13.43
CA PRO A 2 -6.17 -22.83 -12.18
C PRO A 2 -5.71 -21.37 -12.00
N PHE A 3 -5.64 -20.89 -10.75
CA PHE A 3 -5.18 -19.57 -10.33
C PHE A 3 -3.67 -19.32 -10.60
N ASN A 4 -3.11 -19.92 -11.66
CA ASN A 4 -1.67 -20.01 -11.97
C ASN A 4 -1.01 -18.72 -12.47
N THR A 5 -1.66 -17.55 -12.38
CA THR A 5 -1.06 -16.27 -12.79
C THR A 5 -0.45 -15.48 -11.64
N TRP A 6 -0.50 -15.99 -10.41
CA TRP A 6 0.19 -15.43 -9.25
C TRP A 6 1.68 -15.80 -9.23
N LYS A 7 2.41 -15.53 -10.31
CA LYS A 7 3.87 -15.46 -10.18
C LYS A 7 4.16 -14.20 -9.37
N SER A 8 4.69 -14.37 -8.15
CA SER A 8 5.16 -13.27 -7.30
C SER A 8 5.84 -12.22 -8.17
N THR A 9 5.41 -10.96 -8.03
CA THR A 9 6.17 -9.83 -8.53
C THR A 9 7.48 -9.80 -7.74
N ALA A 10 8.47 -10.56 -8.23
CA ALA A 10 9.82 -10.57 -7.70
C ALA A 10 10.32 -9.13 -7.63
N THR A 11 10.98 -8.77 -6.52
CA THR A 11 11.56 -7.43 -6.31
C THR A 11 12.39 -7.01 -7.52
N PHE A 12 11.90 -5.99 -8.21
CA PHE A 12 12.59 -5.42 -9.35
C PHE A 12 13.90 -4.76 -8.88
N PHE A 13 13.88 -4.04 -7.76
CA PHE A 13 15.09 -3.43 -7.20
C PHE A 13 16.13 -4.45 -6.73
N ALA A 14 15.74 -5.54 -6.07
CA ALA A 14 16.71 -6.57 -5.64
C ALA A 14 17.43 -7.22 -6.84
N LEU A 15 16.71 -7.44 -7.95
CA LEU A 15 17.28 -7.98 -9.20
C LEU A 15 18.18 -6.96 -9.91
N CYS A 16 17.85 -5.68 -9.89
CA CYS A 16 18.66 -4.62 -10.49
C CYS A 16 19.97 -4.34 -9.73
N PHE A 17 19.98 -4.48 -8.40
CA PHE A 17 21.18 -4.20 -7.60
C PHE A 17 22.10 -5.40 -7.40
N ALA A 18 21.61 -6.64 -7.57
CA ALA A 18 22.46 -7.82 -7.61
C ALA A 18 23.51 -7.78 -8.75
N SER A 19 23.33 -6.93 -9.76
CA SER A 19 24.22 -6.81 -10.92
C SER A 19 25.04 -5.50 -10.98
N LEU A 20 24.93 -4.61 -9.98
CA LEU A 20 25.62 -3.33 -9.97
C LEU A 20 26.35 -3.10 -8.64
N ALA A 21 27.62 -3.51 -8.57
CA ALA A 21 28.55 -3.20 -7.47
C ALA A 21 29.01 -1.72 -7.43
N TYR A 22 28.25 -0.80 -8.02
CA TYR A 22 28.52 0.64 -8.01
C TYR A 22 27.47 1.35 -7.19
N ALA A 23 27.92 2.25 -6.32
CA ALA A 23 27.08 3.15 -5.54
C ALA A 23 26.07 3.82 -6.47
N THR A 24 24.79 3.44 -6.36
CA THR A 24 23.76 3.96 -7.24
C THR A 24 23.44 5.39 -6.80
N SER A 25 23.64 6.37 -7.69
CA SER A 25 23.32 7.75 -7.35
C SER A 25 21.82 7.95 -7.17
N PHE A 26 21.42 9.03 -6.50
CA PHE A 26 19.99 9.37 -6.38
C PHE A 26 19.34 9.55 -7.76
N GLU A 27 20.05 10.17 -8.70
CA GLU A 27 19.62 10.37 -10.08
C GLU A 27 19.45 9.05 -10.84
N ASP A 28 20.35 8.08 -10.64
CA ASP A 28 20.22 6.75 -11.25
C ASP A 28 18.99 6.02 -10.74
N ILE A 29 18.65 6.20 -9.47
CA ILE A 29 17.47 5.57 -8.86
C ILE A 29 16.19 6.19 -9.36
N GLN A 30 16.14 7.52 -9.48
CA GLN A 30 14.99 8.17 -10.14
C GLN A 30 14.85 7.69 -11.59
N ARG A 31 15.97 7.49 -12.30
CA ARG A 31 15.96 6.94 -13.66
C ARG A 31 15.44 5.50 -13.71
N ILE A 32 15.92 4.62 -12.81
CA ILE A 32 15.49 3.21 -12.70
C ILE A 32 14.00 3.14 -12.35
N LYS A 33 13.54 3.93 -11.38
CA LYS A 33 12.12 4.06 -11.02
C LYS A 33 11.28 4.44 -12.23
N ALA A 34 11.67 5.48 -12.96
CA ALA A 34 10.91 5.97 -14.10
C ALA A 34 10.91 5.00 -15.29
N ARG A 35 12.05 4.38 -15.60
CA ARG A 35 12.21 3.52 -16.78
C ARG A 35 11.60 2.14 -16.59
N ASP A 36 11.72 1.59 -15.38
CA ASP A 36 11.48 0.18 -15.15
C ASP A 36 10.48 -0.07 -14.00
N GLY A 37 10.66 0.59 -12.84
CA GLY A 37 9.83 0.36 -11.66
C GLY A 37 8.36 0.82 -11.80
N ILE A 38 8.11 2.04 -12.27
CA ILE A 38 6.76 2.57 -12.52
C ILE A 38 6.05 1.74 -13.61
N PRO A 39 6.69 1.42 -14.76
CA PRO A 39 6.11 0.50 -15.74
C PRO A 39 5.75 -0.87 -15.16
N HIS A 40 6.62 -1.46 -14.34
CA HIS A 40 6.34 -2.74 -13.67
C HIS A 40 5.04 -2.70 -12.86
N TRP A 41 4.88 -1.69 -12.00
CA TRP A 41 3.66 -1.51 -11.19
C TRP A 41 2.44 -1.14 -12.04
N THR A 42 2.64 -0.41 -13.13
CA THR A 42 1.58 -0.10 -14.11
C THR A 42 1.04 -1.37 -14.76
N GLU A 43 1.92 -2.28 -15.19
CA GLU A 43 1.51 -3.58 -15.72
C GLU A 43 0.80 -4.43 -14.66
N ALA A 44 1.27 -4.42 -13.41
CA ALA A 44 0.61 -5.12 -12.32
C ALA A 44 -0.82 -4.59 -12.09
N ALA A 45 -1.01 -3.26 -12.14
CA ALA A 45 -2.33 -2.64 -12.09
C ALA A 45 -3.20 -3.05 -13.28
N GLN A 46 -2.67 -3.06 -14.50
CA GLN A 46 -3.40 -3.52 -15.70
C GLN A 46 -3.84 -4.99 -15.56
N ARG A 47 -2.98 -5.88 -15.05
CA ARG A 47 -3.35 -7.28 -14.77
C ARG A 47 -4.46 -7.38 -13.74
N ALA A 48 -4.40 -6.58 -12.67
CA ALA A 48 -5.45 -6.54 -11.65
C ALA A 48 -6.79 -6.06 -12.23
N ARG A 49 -6.78 -5.03 -13.09
CA ARG A 49 -7.99 -4.57 -13.83
C ARG A 49 -8.54 -5.65 -14.75
N ALA A 50 -7.68 -6.34 -15.51
CA ALA A 50 -8.10 -7.41 -16.41
C ALA A 50 -8.75 -8.57 -15.64
N LEU A 51 -8.16 -8.97 -14.50
CA LEU A 51 -8.74 -9.98 -13.62
C LEU A 51 -10.08 -9.54 -13.04
N ARG A 52 -10.22 -8.26 -12.66
CA ARG A 52 -11.48 -7.69 -12.17
C ARG A 52 -12.57 -7.71 -13.25
N ALA A 53 -12.21 -7.42 -14.50
CA ALA A 53 -13.12 -7.39 -15.64
C ALA A 53 -13.55 -8.79 -16.11
N ALA A 54 -12.70 -9.80 -15.91
CA ALA A 54 -12.98 -11.19 -16.22
C ALA A 54 -12.76 -12.09 -14.99
N PRO A 55 -13.70 -12.09 -14.01
CA PRO A 55 -13.58 -12.91 -12.81
C PRO A 55 -13.42 -14.40 -13.14
N PRO A 56 -12.58 -15.15 -12.40
CA PRO A 56 -12.29 -16.55 -12.71
C PRO A 56 -13.49 -17.48 -12.52
N THR A 57 -14.45 -17.08 -11.69
CA THR A 57 -15.71 -17.82 -11.46
C THR A 57 -16.85 -16.84 -11.20
N ALA A 58 -18.09 -17.29 -11.41
CA ALA A 58 -19.29 -16.53 -11.03
C ALA A 58 -19.34 -16.24 -9.51
N ALA A 59 -18.83 -17.17 -8.69
CA ALA A 59 -18.74 -16.97 -7.24
C ALA A 59 -17.76 -15.84 -6.87
N ALA A 60 -16.60 -15.76 -7.53
CA ALA A 60 -15.66 -14.66 -7.34
C ALA A 60 -16.27 -13.31 -7.78
N ALA A 61 -16.97 -13.29 -8.93
CA ALA A 61 -17.68 -12.11 -9.39
C ALA A 61 -18.71 -11.62 -8.35
N ALA A 62 -19.53 -12.53 -7.82
CA ALA A 62 -20.54 -12.21 -6.81
C ALA A 62 -19.91 -11.71 -5.50
N ALA A 63 -18.83 -12.36 -5.04
CA ALA A 63 -18.10 -11.94 -3.85
C ALA A 63 -17.53 -10.52 -4.00
N TRP A 64 -16.90 -10.20 -5.13
CA TRP A 64 -16.36 -8.87 -5.38
C TRP A 64 -17.45 -7.80 -5.43
N THR A 65 -18.58 -8.07 -6.09
CA THR A 65 -19.74 -7.17 -6.09
C THR A 65 -20.27 -6.91 -4.67
N ALA A 66 -20.30 -7.94 -3.81
CA ALA A 66 -20.73 -7.80 -2.42
C ALA A 66 -19.76 -6.96 -1.58
N LEU A 67 -18.44 -7.05 -1.83
CA LEU A 67 -17.43 -6.21 -1.18
C LEU A 67 -17.51 -4.75 -1.66
N ASP A 68 -17.76 -4.54 -2.95
CA ASP A 68 -17.92 -3.19 -3.52
C ASP A 68 -19.14 -2.48 -2.92
N ALA A 69 -20.26 -3.19 -2.76
CA ALA A 69 -21.48 -2.64 -2.15
C ALA A 69 -21.29 -2.15 -0.70
N GLN A 70 -20.25 -2.64 -0.01
CA GLN A 70 -19.92 -2.26 1.37
C GLN A 70 -18.81 -1.20 1.46
N THR A 71 -18.31 -0.75 0.31
CA THR A 71 -17.20 0.19 0.23
C THR A 71 -17.71 1.60 -0.07
N ASP A 72 -17.33 2.56 0.78
CA ASP A 72 -17.56 3.99 0.54
C ASP A 72 -16.33 4.79 1.00
N PRO A 73 -15.46 5.19 0.04
CA PRO A 73 -14.23 5.94 0.36
C PRO A 73 -14.47 7.30 0.99
N GLN A 74 -15.63 7.94 0.74
CA GLN A 74 -15.91 9.30 1.22
C GLN A 74 -16.14 9.33 2.73
N VAL A 75 -16.84 8.31 3.24
CA VAL A 75 -17.10 8.15 4.68
C VAL A 75 -16.19 7.13 5.35
N GLY A 76 -15.26 6.53 4.59
CA GLY A 76 -14.29 5.57 5.09
C GLY A 76 -14.86 4.18 5.38
N LYS A 77 -15.99 3.79 4.78
CA LYS A 77 -16.48 2.40 4.87
C LYS A 77 -15.59 1.50 4.02
N ALA A 78 -15.07 0.44 4.63
CA ALA A 78 -14.28 -0.58 3.95
C ALA A 78 -14.53 -1.94 4.62
N PRO A 79 -14.83 -3.01 3.88
CA PRO A 79 -15.16 -4.34 4.42
C PRO A 79 -13.91 -5.13 4.86
N LEU A 80 -12.96 -4.48 5.53
CA LEU A 80 -11.62 -5.04 5.75
C LEU A 80 -11.61 -6.24 6.70
N ASP A 81 -12.48 -6.25 7.71
CA ASP A 81 -12.63 -7.39 8.62
C ASP A 81 -13.22 -8.61 7.90
N GLN A 82 -14.08 -8.39 6.91
CA GLN A 82 -14.62 -9.46 6.06
C GLN A 82 -13.55 -10.00 5.10
N THR A 83 -12.71 -9.12 4.56
CA THR A 83 -11.66 -9.55 3.62
C THR A 83 -10.51 -10.25 4.34
N THR A 84 -10.15 -9.75 5.51
CA THR A 84 -9.00 -10.24 6.27
C THR A 84 -9.49 -11.17 7.36
N GLY A 85 -9.36 -12.48 7.16
CA GLY A 85 -9.75 -13.47 8.20
C GLY A 85 -10.40 -14.73 7.69
N THR A 86 -10.50 -14.89 6.37
CA THR A 86 -11.02 -16.12 5.79
C THR A 86 -10.01 -17.27 5.93
N PRO A 87 -10.41 -18.42 6.50
CA PRO A 87 -9.53 -19.59 6.60
C PRO A 87 -9.50 -20.44 5.33
N SER A 88 -10.41 -20.19 4.37
CA SER A 88 -10.49 -20.93 3.12
C SER A 88 -9.49 -20.38 2.11
N SER A 89 -8.60 -21.23 1.59
CA SER A 89 -7.61 -20.86 0.56
C SER A 89 -8.26 -20.21 -0.66
N THR A 90 -9.38 -20.76 -1.13
CA THR A 90 -10.13 -20.18 -2.26
C THR A 90 -10.64 -18.78 -1.96
N ALA A 91 -11.22 -18.58 -0.77
CA ALA A 91 -11.73 -17.26 -0.38
C ALA A 91 -10.59 -16.26 -0.15
N LEU A 92 -9.45 -16.72 0.34
CA LEU A 92 -8.26 -15.90 0.54
C LEU A 92 -7.74 -15.37 -0.80
N VAL A 93 -7.62 -16.21 -1.83
CA VAL A 93 -7.22 -15.79 -3.17
C VAL A 93 -8.22 -14.81 -3.78
N VAL A 94 -9.52 -15.04 -3.60
CA VAL A 94 -10.59 -14.15 -4.09
C VAL A 94 -10.50 -12.78 -3.41
N ASN A 95 -10.35 -12.74 -2.09
CA ASN A 95 -10.24 -11.50 -1.31
C ASN A 95 -8.96 -10.74 -1.64
N ALA A 96 -7.83 -11.45 -1.70
CA ALA A 96 -6.54 -10.86 -1.99
C ALA A 96 -6.48 -10.31 -3.42
N SER A 97 -7.15 -10.95 -4.39
CA SER A 97 -7.30 -10.42 -5.75
C SER A 97 -8.11 -9.11 -5.78
N TRP A 98 -9.19 -9.03 -4.99
CA TRP A 98 -9.97 -7.81 -4.85
C TRP A 98 -9.16 -6.69 -4.19
N LEU A 99 -8.48 -6.99 -3.08
CA LEU A 99 -7.62 -6.05 -2.38
C LEU A 99 -6.49 -5.51 -3.28
N ARG A 100 -5.82 -6.39 -4.04
CA ARG A 100 -4.80 -5.99 -5.02
C ARG A 100 -5.37 -5.03 -6.07
N TRP A 101 -6.57 -5.32 -6.60
CA TRP A 101 -7.25 -4.41 -7.52
C TRP A 101 -7.57 -3.06 -6.87
N ARG A 102 -8.14 -3.05 -5.66
CA ARG A 102 -8.45 -1.81 -4.91
C ARG A 102 -7.20 -0.95 -4.74
N VAL A 103 -6.07 -1.54 -4.34
CA VAL A 103 -4.84 -0.77 -4.15
C VAL A 103 -4.26 -0.30 -5.48
N LEU A 104 -4.01 -1.22 -6.42
CA LEU A 104 -3.26 -0.91 -7.64
C LEU A 104 -4.06 -0.15 -8.70
N SER A 105 -5.38 -0.35 -8.75
CA SER A 105 -6.22 0.14 -9.85
C SER A 105 -7.11 1.29 -9.47
N GLU A 106 -7.63 1.28 -8.23
CA GLU A 106 -8.56 2.29 -7.70
C GLU A 106 -7.87 3.31 -6.78
N ASN A 107 -6.55 3.20 -6.58
CA ASN A 107 -5.77 4.04 -5.68
C ASN A 107 -6.43 4.13 -4.28
N ALA A 108 -6.86 2.98 -3.75
CA ALA A 108 -7.53 2.92 -2.46
C ALA A 108 -6.62 3.33 -1.31
N ASP A 109 -7.23 3.72 -0.19
CA ASP A 109 -6.50 4.19 0.99
C ASP A 109 -5.62 3.09 1.62
N ALA A 110 -4.69 3.53 2.48
CA ALA A 110 -3.68 2.69 3.11
C ALA A 110 -4.21 1.43 3.80
N ARG A 111 -5.46 1.45 4.29
CA ARG A 111 -6.05 0.32 5.00
C ARG A 111 -6.22 -0.91 4.10
N TYR A 112 -6.46 -0.70 2.80
CA TYR A 112 -6.51 -1.78 1.81
C TYR A 112 -5.14 -2.42 1.59
N SER A 113 -4.06 -1.64 1.68
CA SER A 113 -2.70 -2.18 1.58
C SER A 113 -2.31 -2.99 2.82
N PHE A 114 -2.70 -2.55 4.02
CA PHE A 114 -2.54 -3.36 5.24
C PHE A 114 -3.32 -4.67 5.12
N ALA A 115 -4.57 -4.62 4.68
CA ALA A 115 -5.39 -5.80 4.45
C ALA A 115 -4.77 -6.76 3.44
N TYR A 116 -4.27 -6.25 2.32
CA TYR A 116 -3.64 -7.07 1.30
C TYR A 116 -2.36 -7.74 1.81
N ALA A 117 -1.52 -6.99 2.53
CA ALA A 117 -0.31 -7.52 3.16
C ALA A 117 -0.62 -8.65 4.16
N MET A 118 -1.69 -8.50 4.95
CA MET A 118 -2.15 -9.56 5.86
C MET A 118 -2.57 -10.81 5.09
N ASP A 119 -3.39 -10.67 4.05
CA ASP A 119 -3.86 -11.82 3.28
C ASP A 119 -2.69 -12.53 2.59
N LEU A 120 -1.73 -11.80 2.01
CA LEU A 120 -0.52 -12.37 1.44
C LEU A 120 0.31 -13.16 2.46
N ASP A 121 0.45 -12.65 3.69
CA ASP A 121 1.15 -13.38 4.77
C ASP A 121 0.45 -14.71 5.13
N HIS A 122 -0.86 -14.81 4.92
CA HIS A 122 -1.64 -16.04 5.15
C HIS A 122 -1.69 -16.97 3.93
N MET A 123 -1.40 -16.47 2.73
CA MET A 123 -1.37 -17.25 1.49
C MET A 123 -0.15 -18.16 1.35
N ARG A 124 0.72 -18.22 2.36
CA ARG A 124 1.88 -19.12 2.46
C ARG A 124 1.43 -20.59 2.46
N ASN A 125 1.24 -21.14 1.27
CA ASN A 125 0.98 -22.56 1.04
C ASN A 125 1.88 -23.07 -0.10
N SER A 126 1.66 -24.29 -0.59
CA SER A 126 2.46 -24.95 -1.63
C SER A 126 2.56 -24.24 -2.98
N GLU A 127 1.89 -23.10 -3.17
CA GLU A 127 1.82 -22.36 -4.44
C GLU A 127 2.83 -21.21 -4.54
N GLY A 128 3.49 -20.79 -3.45
CA GLY A 128 4.55 -19.77 -3.49
C GLY A 128 4.81 -19.04 -2.19
N ASP A 129 5.98 -18.39 -2.12
CA ASP A 129 6.36 -17.46 -1.06
C ASP A 129 5.92 -16.03 -1.46
N TYR A 130 5.00 -15.46 -0.69
CA TYR A 130 4.44 -14.11 -0.88
C TYR A 130 5.03 -13.10 0.10
N ASP A 131 6.03 -13.47 0.89
CA ASP A 131 6.59 -12.68 1.99
C ASP A 131 7.07 -11.33 1.51
N GLN A 132 7.78 -11.33 0.39
CA GLN A 132 8.35 -10.13 -0.15
C GLN A 132 7.28 -9.14 -0.62
N GLU A 133 6.27 -9.62 -1.36
CA GLU A 133 5.16 -8.75 -1.78
C GLU A 133 4.36 -8.27 -0.56
N ALA A 134 4.10 -9.14 0.42
CA ALA A 134 3.45 -8.76 1.67
C ALA A 134 4.21 -7.63 2.37
N ILE A 135 5.54 -7.69 2.41
CA ILE A 135 6.38 -6.67 3.06
C ILE A 135 6.41 -5.37 2.24
N ILE A 136 6.44 -5.42 0.91
CA ILE A 136 6.28 -4.24 0.05
C ILE A 136 4.96 -3.53 0.35
N PHE A 137 3.84 -4.27 0.40
CA PHE A 137 2.54 -3.69 0.70
C PHE A 137 2.39 -3.22 2.15
N LEU A 138 3.12 -3.83 3.10
CA LEU A 138 3.22 -3.31 4.47
C LEU A 138 3.93 -1.95 4.51
N PHE A 139 5.05 -1.80 3.80
CA PHE A 139 5.75 -0.51 3.70
C PHE A 139 4.92 0.52 2.94
N HIS A 140 4.26 0.12 1.85
CA HIS A 140 3.34 0.97 1.11
C HIS A 140 2.19 1.46 2.00
N ALA A 141 1.58 0.58 2.79
CA ALA A 141 0.49 0.96 3.69
C ALA A 141 0.93 2.02 4.71
N ARG A 142 2.12 1.85 5.31
CA ARG A 142 2.69 2.84 6.25
C ARG A 142 2.99 4.18 5.57
N LEU A 143 3.57 4.14 4.37
CA LEU A 143 3.87 5.33 3.58
C LEU A 143 2.59 6.07 3.19
N ALA A 144 1.61 5.38 2.61
CA ALA A 144 0.33 5.93 2.22
C ALA A 144 -0.40 6.56 3.40
N LEU A 145 -0.49 5.87 4.55
CA LEU A 145 -1.14 6.41 5.75
C LEU A 145 -0.42 7.66 6.28
N THR A 146 0.90 7.70 6.19
CA THR A 146 1.70 8.89 6.56
C THR A 146 1.38 10.06 5.62
N LEU A 147 1.44 9.85 4.31
CA LEU A 147 1.17 10.90 3.30
C LEU A 147 -0.26 11.43 3.40
N ASP A 148 -1.22 10.54 3.57
CA ASP A 148 -2.64 10.87 3.66
C ASP A 148 -2.96 11.57 4.98
N GLY A 149 -2.39 11.09 6.09
CA GLY A 149 -2.55 11.70 7.41
C GLY A 149 -1.94 13.09 7.52
N MET A 150 -0.82 13.32 6.84
CA MET A 150 -0.14 14.61 6.79
C MET A 150 -0.93 15.69 6.05
N ARG A 151 -1.93 15.31 5.25
CA ARG A 151 -2.87 16.26 4.65
C ARG A 151 -3.81 16.88 5.68
N CYS A 152 -3.99 16.24 6.84
CA CYS A 152 -4.83 16.74 7.91
C CYS A 152 -4.10 17.79 8.75
N THR A 153 -4.82 18.86 9.13
CA THR A 153 -4.33 19.83 10.13
C THR A 153 -4.24 19.19 11.53
N ASP A 154 -5.11 18.22 11.81
CA ASP A 154 -5.07 17.34 12.98
C ASP A 154 -4.74 15.91 12.53
N ARG A 155 -3.57 15.42 12.93
CA ARG A 155 -3.02 14.11 12.52
C ARG A 155 -3.30 12.98 13.51
N SER A 156 -3.93 13.29 14.65
CA SER A 156 -4.16 12.35 15.75
C SER A 156 -4.80 11.04 15.31
N LYS A 157 -5.77 11.10 14.38
CA LYS A 157 -6.42 9.90 13.85
C LYS A 157 -5.50 9.06 12.96
N ALA A 158 -4.64 9.68 12.16
CA ALA A 158 -3.66 8.94 11.37
C ALA A 158 -2.60 8.26 12.26
N GLU A 159 -2.11 8.97 13.28
CA GLU A 159 -1.17 8.44 14.29
C GLU A 159 -1.80 7.28 15.09
N HIS A 160 -3.07 7.44 15.48
CA HIS A 160 -3.84 6.38 16.12
C HIS A 160 -3.95 5.15 15.21
N LEU A 161 -4.28 5.33 13.92
CA LEU A 161 -4.36 4.22 12.98
C LEU A 161 -3.01 3.53 12.76
N GLN A 162 -1.91 4.28 12.66
CA GLN A 162 -0.57 3.69 12.57
C GLN A 162 -0.27 2.82 13.79
N SER A 163 -0.56 3.33 14.99
CA SER A 163 -0.37 2.60 16.25
C SER A 163 -1.27 1.37 16.34
N TRP A 164 -2.53 1.50 15.89
CA TRP A 164 -3.48 0.40 15.87
C TRP A 164 -3.02 -0.73 14.94
N TYR A 165 -2.65 -0.43 13.70
CA TYR A 165 -2.13 -1.42 12.75
C TYR A 165 -0.84 -2.08 13.26
N ALA A 166 0.03 -1.33 13.93
CA ALA A 166 1.25 -1.88 14.54
C ALA A 166 0.96 -2.85 15.70
N ALA A 167 -0.20 -2.71 16.36
CA ALA A 167 -0.61 -3.55 17.48
C ALA A 167 -1.42 -4.79 17.06
N LEU A 168 -1.93 -4.85 15.81
CA LEU A 168 -2.75 -5.97 15.33
C LEU A 168 -1.98 -7.29 15.32
N ASP A 169 -2.48 -8.29 16.03
CA ASP A 169 -1.82 -9.60 16.18
C ASP A 169 -1.50 -10.28 14.85
N ARG A 170 -2.38 -10.11 13.85
CA ARG A 170 -2.20 -10.70 12.52
C ARG A 170 -1.14 -10.01 11.66
N LEU A 171 -0.74 -8.78 12.00
CA LEU A 171 0.36 -8.07 11.33
C LEU A 171 1.70 -8.26 12.03
N LYS A 172 1.71 -8.59 13.33
CA LYS A 172 2.95 -8.77 14.10
C LYS A 172 3.95 -9.72 13.44
N PRO A 173 3.57 -10.91 12.92
CA PRO A 173 4.52 -11.81 12.27
C PRO A 173 5.18 -11.16 11.05
N LEU A 174 4.41 -10.46 10.23
CA LEU A 174 4.93 -9.76 9.04
C LEU A 174 5.85 -8.60 9.42
N MET A 175 5.51 -7.84 10.45
CA MET A 175 6.37 -6.77 10.99
C MET A 175 7.70 -7.32 11.50
N GLN A 176 7.68 -8.43 12.24
CA GLN A 176 8.90 -9.08 12.74
C GLN A 176 9.79 -9.59 11.59
N LYS A 177 9.19 -10.07 10.49
CA LYS A 177 9.95 -10.44 9.28
C LYS A 177 10.58 -9.22 8.63
N ALA A 178 9.83 -8.13 8.46
CA ALA A 178 10.35 -6.88 7.92
C ALA A 178 11.46 -6.26 8.81
N ASP A 179 11.43 -6.49 10.12
CA ASP A 179 12.45 -6.02 11.06
C ASP A 179 13.73 -6.88 11.03
N ARG A 180 13.61 -8.16 10.68
CA ARG A 180 14.74 -9.09 10.54
C ARG A 180 15.31 -9.18 9.13
N MET A 181 14.68 -8.53 8.16
CA MET A 181 15.12 -8.50 6.78
C MET A 181 16.51 -7.88 6.67
N PRO A 182 17.43 -8.45 5.86
CA PRO A 182 18.72 -7.82 5.58
C PRO A 182 18.53 -6.38 5.12
N VAL A 183 19.44 -5.50 5.55
CA VAL A 183 19.34 -4.06 5.30
C VAL A 183 19.15 -3.74 3.80
N PRO A 184 19.91 -4.35 2.86
CA PRO A 184 19.72 -4.10 1.43
C PRO A 184 18.35 -4.55 0.90
N ASP A 185 17.86 -5.72 1.34
CA ASP A 185 16.55 -6.24 0.93
C ASP A 185 15.41 -5.36 1.46
N LYS A 186 15.55 -4.86 2.69
CA LYS A 186 14.61 -3.93 3.31
C LYS A 186 14.58 -2.60 2.56
N SER A 187 15.74 -2.08 2.18
CA SER A 187 15.87 -0.86 1.37
C SER A 187 15.25 -1.04 -0.01
N ALA A 188 15.48 -2.18 -0.67
CA ALA A 188 14.85 -2.51 -1.93
C ALA A 188 13.32 -2.57 -1.80
N ALA A 189 12.78 -3.21 -0.76
CA ALA A 189 11.34 -3.25 -0.51
C ALA A 189 10.74 -1.87 -0.20
N ILE A 190 11.47 -0.99 0.48
CA ILE A 190 11.08 0.41 0.69
C ILE A 190 11.05 1.18 -0.63
N LEU A 191 12.05 1.00 -1.50
CA LEU A 191 12.07 1.63 -2.83
C LEU A 191 10.92 1.14 -3.72
N GLU A 192 10.57 -0.15 -3.66
CA GLU A 192 9.37 -0.67 -4.33
C GLU A 192 8.11 0.02 -3.83
N ALA A 193 7.94 0.14 -2.52
CA ALA A 193 6.79 0.81 -1.91
C ALA A 193 6.69 2.30 -2.31
N ILE A 194 7.83 3.01 -2.37
CA ILE A 194 7.91 4.38 -2.87
C ILE A 194 7.51 4.46 -4.35
N THR A 195 8.02 3.54 -5.16
CA THR A 195 7.74 3.49 -6.60
C THR A 195 6.28 3.19 -6.89
N LEU A 196 5.69 2.27 -6.13
CA LEU A 196 4.26 2.00 -6.15
C LEU A 196 3.45 3.25 -5.81
N GLU A 197 3.79 3.95 -4.72
CA GLU A 197 3.12 5.19 -4.31
C GLU A 197 3.25 6.32 -5.36
N GLU A 198 4.39 6.41 -6.04
CA GLU A 198 4.57 7.36 -7.15
C GLU A 198 3.74 6.99 -8.38
N MET A 199 3.67 5.70 -8.73
CA MET A 199 2.81 5.21 -9.81
C MET A 199 1.33 5.53 -9.54
N LEU A 200 0.87 5.32 -8.30
CA LEU A 200 -0.50 5.59 -7.89
C LEU A 200 -0.84 7.09 -7.87
N GLY A 201 0.13 7.92 -7.51
CA GLY A 201 -0.03 9.38 -7.48
C GLY A 201 -0.91 9.87 -6.33
N GLU A 202 -1.50 11.05 -6.52
CA GLU A 202 -2.24 11.76 -5.47
C GLU A 202 -3.63 11.16 -5.22
N ARG A 203 -3.94 10.83 -3.95
CA ARG A 203 -5.29 10.47 -3.52
C ARG A 203 -6.13 11.71 -3.18
N PRO A 204 -7.47 11.66 -3.32
CA PRO A 204 -8.34 12.74 -2.87
C PRO A 204 -8.28 12.93 -1.34
N PRO A 205 -8.57 14.13 -0.82
CA PRO A 205 -8.56 14.36 0.63
C PRO A 205 -9.61 13.49 1.33
N MET A 206 -9.16 12.68 2.28
CA MET A 206 -10.02 11.77 3.02
C MET A 206 -10.56 12.43 4.28
N ALA A 207 -11.78 12.95 4.19
CA ALA A 207 -12.50 13.53 5.31
C ALA A 207 -12.48 12.60 6.54
N TRP A 208 -12.80 11.32 6.36
CA TRP A 208 -12.85 10.38 7.48
C TRP A 208 -11.51 10.27 8.24
N LEU A 209 -10.36 10.58 7.63
CA LEU A 209 -9.04 10.53 8.28
C LEU A 209 -8.72 11.80 9.08
N CYS A 210 -9.28 12.96 8.71
CA CYS A 210 -9.01 14.23 9.38
C CYS A 210 -10.15 14.56 10.35
N PRO A 211 -9.98 14.52 11.68
CA PRO A 211 -11.03 14.90 12.62
C PRO A 211 -11.50 16.33 12.39
N ARG A 212 -12.80 16.61 12.62
CA ARG A 212 -13.26 17.99 12.78
C ARG A 212 -12.90 18.43 14.20
N ARG A 213 -12.23 19.56 14.37
CA ARG A 213 -12.08 20.16 15.70
C ARG A 213 -13.45 20.59 16.20
N ASP A 214 -13.80 20.23 17.43
CA ASP A 214 -15.09 20.57 18.02
C ASP A 214 -15.24 22.09 18.13
N ALA A 215 -16.37 22.60 17.65
CA ALA A 215 -16.71 24.02 17.63
C ALA A 215 -16.76 24.65 19.04
N SER A 216 -16.77 23.84 20.10
CA SER A 216 -16.77 24.28 21.51
C SER A 216 -15.43 24.86 21.98
N THR A 217 -14.35 24.78 21.18
CA THR A 217 -13.01 25.23 21.59
C THR A 217 -12.51 26.51 20.91
N LEU A 218 -13.27 27.15 20.01
CA LEU A 218 -12.75 28.30 19.25
C LEU A 218 -13.75 29.45 19.14
N SER A 219 -13.49 30.52 19.91
CA SER A 219 -14.02 31.87 19.71
C SER A 219 -13.32 32.59 18.54
N GLY A 220 -13.18 31.91 17.39
CA GLY A 220 -12.50 32.39 16.20
C GLY A 220 -12.69 31.45 15.01
N ALA A 221 -12.33 31.90 13.79
CA ALA A 221 -12.42 31.07 12.59
C ALA A 221 -11.63 29.76 12.77
N ALA A 222 -12.34 28.63 12.78
CA ALA A 222 -11.69 27.33 12.93
C ALA A 222 -10.68 27.11 11.80
N PRO A 223 -9.46 26.60 12.08
CA PRO A 223 -8.48 26.33 11.04
C PRO A 223 -9.03 25.30 10.04
N PRO A 224 -8.59 25.35 8.78
CA PRO A 224 -9.07 24.42 7.77
C PRO A 224 -8.75 22.98 8.19
N ARG A 225 -9.65 22.05 7.88
CA ARG A 225 -9.50 20.62 8.18
C ARG A 225 -8.28 20.00 7.50
N PHE A 226 -7.96 20.50 6.32
CA PHE A 226 -6.85 20.05 5.48
C PHE A 226 -5.82 21.17 5.31
N LEU A 227 -4.56 20.78 5.10
CA LEU A 227 -3.56 21.68 4.55
C LEU A 227 -3.98 22.16 3.15
N SER A 228 -3.41 23.28 2.70
CA SER A 228 -3.52 23.66 1.28
C SER A 228 -2.88 22.60 0.39
N ASP A 229 -3.40 22.43 -0.83
CA ASP A 229 -2.88 21.43 -1.76
C ASP A 229 -1.38 21.64 -2.07
N ASP A 230 -0.93 22.89 -2.22
CA ASP A 230 0.49 23.21 -2.45
C ASP A 230 1.39 22.82 -1.26
N ALA A 231 0.94 23.09 -0.03
CA ALA A 231 1.69 22.72 1.17
C ALA A 231 1.80 21.20 1.30
N TRP A 232 0.71 20.48 1.03
CA TRP A 232 0.69 19.02 1.05
C TRP A 232 1.55 18.43 -0.08
N ARG A 233 1.47 18.94 -1.31
CA ARG A 233 2.30 18.48 -2.44
C ARG A 233 3.79 18.67 -2.18
N LYS A 234 4.18 19.82 -1.63
CA LYS A 234 5.55 20.09 -1.21
C LYS A 234 6.01 19.10 -0.16
N TYR A 235 5.17 18.81 0.84
CA TYR A 235 5.48 17.81 1.86
C TYR A 235 5.64 16.41 1.25
N ARG A 236 4.69 15.96 0.42
CA ARG A 236 4.73 14.65 -0.25
C ARG A 236 6.03 14.48 -1.03
N LYS A 237 6.39 15.46 -1.86
CA LYS A 237 7.64 15.44 -2.62
C LYS A 237 8.86 15.30 -1.70
N ASN A 238 8.97 16.15 -0.69
CA ASN A 238 10.10 16.14 0.23
C ASN A 238 10.22 14.80 0.98
N LEU A 239 9.10 14.23 1.43
CA LEU A 239 9.11 12.95 2.14
C LEU A 239 9.58 11.81 1.23
N LEU A 240 9.04 11.71 0.01
CA LEU A 240 9.42 10.66 -0.94
C LEU A 240 10.91 10.77 -1.33
N GLU A 241 11.41 11.98 -1.56
CA GLU A 241 12.85 12.20 -1.82
C GLU A 241 13.71 11.81 -0.62
N GLN A 242 13.33 12.21 0.59
CA GLN A 242 14.07 11.87 1.81
C GLN A 242 14.10 10.35 2.05
N LEU A 243 12.97 9.66 1.91
CA LEU A 243 12.89 8.21 2.08
C LEU A 243 13.71 7.48 1.01
N THR A 244 13.67 7.96 -0.24
CA THR A 244 14.52 7.42 -1.32
C THR A 244 16.00 7.56 -0.95
N ARG A 245 16.44 8.74 -0.50
CA ARG A 245 17.84 8.98 -0.09
C ARG A 245 18.26 8.13 1.10
N ASN A 246 17.35 7.88 2.05
CA ASN A 246 17.64 7.02 3.20
C ASN A 246 17.81 5.57 2.77
N ALA A 247 16.89 5.04 1.95
CA ALA A 247 17.00 3.68 1.42
C ALA A 247 18.30 3.48 0.62
N LEU A 248 18.81 4.53 -0.04
CA LEU A 248 20.06 4.46 -0.78
C LEU A 248 21.33 4.42 0.05
N LYS A 249 21.31 4.92 1.28
CA LYS A 249 22.47 4.79 2.18
C LYS A 249 22.69 3.35 2.62
N ASP A 250 21.63 2.57 2.54
CA ASP A 250 21.46 1.24 3.10
C ASP A 250 21.39 0.16 2.00
N LEU A 251 21.63 0.54 0.73
CA LEU A 251 21.81 -0.36 -0.43
C LEU A 251 23.29 -0.57 -0.72
#